data_AF-A0A2S2Q6H1-F1
#
_entry.id   AF-A0A2S2Q6H1-F1
#
_cell.length_a   1.000
_cell.length_b   1.000
_cell.length_c   1.000
_cell.angle_alpha   90.00
_cell.angle_beta   90.00
_cell.angle_gamma   90.00
#
_symmetry.space_group_name_H-M   'P 1'
#
loop_
_entity.id
_entity.type
_entity.pdbx_description
1 polymer ?
#
loop_
_entity_poly.entity_id
_entity_poly.type
_entity_poly.pdbx_seq_one_letter_code
_entity_poly.pdbx_strand_id
1 'polypeptide(L)'
;MALESINDATGKGMFDLLCNICIKYDLDWINNLCAQTYDGAASIQGQYSGLRSYVQEKNPCALYVWCLSHILNLVVVDTCDRCISIRNFFGDMQVLISFIRARKRVAIFLGEQKKCYPHDRVLRIKNFSSTCWSLHDKAISVIHKKYDAVMNTLEILSTCMDRDCSSTAKAY
;
A
#
# COMPACT_ATOMS: atom_id res chain seq x y z
N MET A 1 10.39 11.53 17.95
CA MET A 1 9.28 11.50 16.97
C MET A 1 8.02 11.84 17.74
N ALA A 2 7.37 12.98 17.47
CA ALA A 2 6.10 13.34 18.09
C ALA A 2 4.97 12.71 17.28
N LEU A 3 4.15 11.87 17.91
CA LEU A 3 2.98 11.24 17.29
C LEU A 3 1.77 11.63 18.12
N GLU A 4 0.85 12.38 17.52
CA GLU A 4 -0.39 12.83 18.16
C GLU A 4 -1.57 12.35 17.31
N SER A 5 -2.67 11.96 17.96
CA SER A 5 -3.90 11.55 17.25
C SER A 5 -4.61 12.77 16.69
N ILE A 6 -5.02 12.70 15.43
CA ILE A 6 -5.83 13.75 14.81
C ILE A 6 -7.31 13.40 14.88
N ASN A 7 -8.12 14.32 15.40
CA ASN A 7 -9.57 14.18 15.48
C ASN A 7 -10.29 14.85 14.30
N ASP A 8 -9.64 15.82 13.64
CA ASP A 8 -10.13 16.51 12.46
C ASP A 8 -9.13 16.36 11.30
N ALA A 9 -9.48 15.52 10.33
CA ALA A 9 -8.64 15.23 9.16
C ALA A 9 -8.74 16.27 8.02
N THR A 10 -9.40 17.41 8.26
CA THR A 10 -9.36 18.54 7.32
C THR A 10 -7.97 19.20 7.31
N GLY A 11 -7.67 20.00 6.28
CA GLY A 11 -6.40 20.72 6.25
C GLY A 11 -6.24 21.72 7.38
N LYS A 12 -7.35 22.28 7.88
CA LYS A 12 -7.35 23.17 9.04
C LYS A 12 -7.06 22.39 10.33
N GLY A 13 -7.72 21.27 10.55
CA GLY A 13 -7.45 20.40 11.70
C GLY A 13 -5.99 19.92 11.75
N MET A 14 -5.42 19.55 10.59
CA MET A 14 -4.00 19.20 10.47
C MET A 14 -3.08 20.38 10.77
N PHE A 15 -3.43 21.59 10.32
CA PHE A 15 -2.65 22.80 10.57
C PHE A 15 -2.64 23.19 12.05
N ASP A 16 -3.80 23.12 12.71
CA ASP A 16 -3.91 23.42 14.13
C ASP A 16 -3.13 22.40 14.97
N LEU A 17 -3.16 21.12 14.58
CA LEU A 17 -2.33 20.08 15.19
C LEU A 17 -0.84 20.35 15.02
N LEU A 18 -0.39 20.73 13.82
CA LEU A 18 1.00 21.13 13.56
C LEU A 18 1.43 22.26 14.50
N CYS A 19 0.64 23.33 14.59
CA CYS A 19 0.90 24.46 15.47
C CYS A 19 1.04 24.03 16.93
N ASN A 20 0.11 23.19 17.41
CA ASN A 20 0.11 22.69 18.78
C ASN A 20 1.35 21.84 19.09
N ILE A 21 1.76 20.98 18.16
CA ILE A 21 3.00 20.19 18.29
C ILE A 21 4.20 21.13 18.36
N CYS A 22 4.30 22.10 17.45
CA CYS A 22 5.41 23.05 17.46
C CYS A 22 5.49 23.86 18.76
N ILE A 23 4.35 24.34 19.28
CA ILE A 23 4.31 25.05 20.57
C ILE A 23 4.75 24.13 21.72
N LYS A 24 4.24 22.89 21.75
CA LYS A 24 4.55 21.90 22.80
C LYS A 24 6.05 21.58 22.89
N TYR A 25 6.75 21.59 21.75
CA TYR A 25 8.17 21.26 21.67
C TYR A 25 9.07 22.48 21.44
N ASP A 26 8.53 23.70 21.59
CA ASP A 26 9.26 24.96 21.42
C ASP A 26 9.98 25.06 20.05
N LEU A 27 9.30 24.64 18.99
CA LEU A 27 9.80 24.66 17.62
C LEU A 27 9.29 25.91 16.89
N ASP A 28 10.20 26.82 16.58
CA ASP A 28 9.92 27.98 15.74
C ASP A 28 9.86 27.60 14.25
N TRP A 29 8.72 27.05 13.84
CA TRP A 29 8.44 26.67 12.44
C TRP A 29 8.15 27.88 11.54
N ILE A 30 7.90 29.06 12.10
CA ILE A 30 7.64 30.28 11.31
C ILE A 30 8.92 30.75 10.65
N ASN A 31 10.05 30.71 11.36
CA ASN A 31 11.33 31.16 10.81
C ASN A 31 12.24 30.01 10.36
N ASN A 32 12.13 28.82 10.97
CA ASN A 32 13.09 27.74 10.74
C ASN A 32 12.57 26.61 9.84
N LEU A 33 11.28 26.62 9.46
CA LEU A 33 10.79 25.63 8.50
C LEU A 33 11.26 25.99 7.09
N CYS A 34 12.22 25.23 6.58
CA CYS A 34 12.76 25.45 5.24
C CYS A 34 11.85 24.90 4.14
N ALA A 35 11.23 23.74 4.39
CA ALA A 35 10.43 23.05 3.38
C ALA A 35 9.33 22.18 4.02
N GLN A 36 8.27 21.97 3.26
CA GLN A 36 7.12 21.14 3.58
C GLN A 36 6.86 20.17 2.42
N THR A 37 6.69 18.88 2.74
CA THR A 37 6.53 17.82 1.72
C THR A 37 5.30 16.98 2.03
N TYR A 38 4.39 16.86 1.07
CA TYR A 38 3.10 16.18 1.27
C TYR A 38 2.72 15.29 0.10
N ASP A 39 1.83 14.32 0.35
CA ASP A 39 1.21 13.51 -0.71
C ASP A 39 0.08 14.28 -1.42
N GLY A 40 -0.55 13.62 -2.39
CA GLY A 40 -1.64 14.19 -3.20
C GLY A 40 -2.98 14.41 -2.48
N ALA A 41 -3.07 14.18 -1.16
CA ALA A 41 -4.34 14.29 -0.45
C ALA A 41 -4.85 15.74 -0.45
N ALA A 42 -6.14 15.92 -0.78
CA ALA A 42 -6.73 17.25 -0.92
C ALA A 42 -6.69 18.07 0.39
N SER A 43 -6.85 17.41 1.54
CA SER A 43 -6.73 18.04 2.86
C SER A 43 -5.30 18.51 3.17
N ILE A 44 -4.28 18.01 2.47
CA ILE A 44 -2.89 18.37 2.73
C ILE A 44 -2.38 19.33 1.65
N GLN A 45 -2.42 18.92 0.37
CA GLN A 45 -1.91 19.70 -0.76
C GLN A 45 -2.87 20.79 -1.26
N GLY A 46 -4.15 20.74 -0.84
CA GLY A 46 -5.22 21.61 -1.37
C GLY A 46 -4.88 23.09 -1.36
N GLN A 47 -5.11 23.77 -2.48
CA GLN A 47 -4.73 25.17 -2.71
C GLN A 47 -5.50 26.18 -1.83
N TYR A 48 -6.72 25.83 -1.41
CA TYR A 48 -7.60 26.76 -0.69
C TYR A 48 -7.74 26.43 0.79
N SER A 49 -7.77 25.14 1.13
CA SER A 49 -8.09 24.65 2.47
C SER A 49 -7.20 23.47 2.90
N GLY A 50 -6.08 23.27 2.19
CA GLY A 50 -5.08 22.27 2.54
C GLY A 50 -4.09 22.78 3.59
N LEU A 51 -3.54 21.87 4.41
CA LEU A 51 -2.45 22.15 5.35
C LEU A 51 -1.35 23.01 4.72
N ARG A 52 -0.92 22.63 3.52
CA ARG A 52 0.09 23.34 2.73
C ARG A 52 -0.18 24.83 2.64
N SER A 53 -1.42 25.17 2.30
CA SER A 53 -1.82 26.56 2.03
C SER A 53 -1.82 27.38 3.32
N TYR A 54 -2.25 26.79 4.44
CA TYR A 54 -2.17 27.44 5.75
C TYR A 54 -0.73 27.64 6.22
N VAL A 55 0.16 26.66 6.03
CA VAL A 55 1.58 26.81 6.34
C VAL A 55 2.22 27.88 5.47
N GLN A 56 1.94 27.90 4.17
CA GLN A 56 2.49 28.90 3.25
C GLN A 56 2.00 30.33 3.56
N GLU A 57 0.77 30.49 4.04
CA GLU A 57 0.22 31.79 4.46
C GLU A 57 1.01 32.39 5.62
N LYS A 58 1.45 31.54 6.58
CA LYS A 58 2.19 31.99 7.77
C LYS A 58 3.69 32.02 7.59
N ASN A 59 4.24 31.11 6.79
CA ASN A 59 5.65 31.05 6.43
C ASN A 59 5.78 30.96 4.90
N PRO A 60 5.81 32.11 4.21
CA PRO A 60 5.99 32.15 2.76
C PRO A 60 7.34 31.59 2.28
N CYS A 61 8.34 31.53 3.15
CA CYS A 61 9.68 31.00 2.85
C CYS A 61 9.75 29.47 2.88
N ALA A 62 8.79 28.79 3.51
CA ALA A 62 8.74 27.33 3.55
C ALA A 62 8.41 26.78 2.17
N LEU A 63 9.39 26.17 1.50
CA LEU A 63 9.22 25.62 0.16
C LEU A 63 8.27 24.42 0.18
N TYR A 64 7.21 24.49 -0.61
CA TYR A 64 6.37 23.32 -0.86
C TYR A 64 6.98 22.41 -1.93
N VAL A 65 7.20 21.15 -1.57
CA VAL A 65 7.63 20.09 -2.50
C VAL A 65 6.57 19.00 -2.52
N TRP A 66 6.12 18.61 -3.71
CA TRP A 66 5.22 17.48 -3.84
C TRP A 66 5.99 16.18 -3.64
N CYS A 67 5.47 15.25 -2.83
CA CYS A 67 6.14 14.01 -2.48
C CYS A 67 6.52 13.20 -3.71
N LEU A 68 7.83 13.12 -3.98
CA LEU A 68 8.39 12.39 -5.12
C LEU A 68 8.00 10.90 -5.09
N SER A 69 7.93 10.29 -3.90
CA SER A 69 7.48 8.90 -3.77
C SER A 69 6.05 8.71 -4.25
N HIS A 70 5.17 9.68 -3.99
CA HIS A 70 3.78 9.65 -4.47
C HIS A 70 3.73 9.85 -5.99
N ILE A 71 4.47 10.84 -6.52
CA ILE A 71 4.57 11.08 -7.97
C ILE A 71 5.08 9.83 -8.69
N LEU A 72 6.16 9.22 -8.19
CA LEU A 72 6.72 8.01 -8.76
C LEU A 72 5.69 6.88 -8.76
N ASN A 73 4.96 6.71 -7.65
CA ASN A 73 3.88 5.73 -7.57
C ASN A 73 2.81 5.96 -8.64
N LEU A 74 2.38 7.21 -8.85
CA LEU A 74 1.40 7.55 -9.90
C LEU A 74 1.92 7.24 -11.30
N VAL A 75 3.17 7.60 -11.61
CA VAL A 75 3.80 7.32 -12.92
C VAL A 75 3.86 5.81 -13.18
N VAL A 76 4.25 5.02 -12.19
CA VAL A 76 4.33 3.57 -12.32
C VAL A 76 2.95 2.95 -12.52
N VAL A 77 1.95 3.38 -11.74
CA VAL A 77 0.56 2.90 -11.89
C VAL A 77 0.02 3.22 -13.28
N ASP A 78 0.10 4.48 -13.73
CA ASP A 78 -0.38 4.87 -15.06
C ASP A 78 0.35 4.09 -16.16
N THR A 79 1.68 3.95 -16.07
CA THR A 79 2.46 3.17 -17.06
C THR A 79 1.99 1.71 -17.13
N CYS A 80 1.74 1.07 -15.98
CA CYS A 80 1.29 -0.31 -15.93
C CYS A 80 -0.13 -0.48 -16.47
N ASP A 81 -1.03 0.46 -16.18
CA ASP A 81 -2.43 0.43 -16.63
C ASP A 81 -2.59 0.67 -18.13
N ARG A 82 -1.65 1.42 -18.74
CA ARG A 82 -1.61 1.67 -20.20
C ARG A 82 -1.20 0.43 -21.00
N CYS A 83 -0.38 -0.43 -20.42
CA CYS A 83 0.10 -1.63 -21.09
C CYS A 83 -0.82 -2.83 -20.78
N ILE A 84 -1.60 -3.27 -21.78
CA ILE A 84 -2.62 -4.32 -21.61
C ILE A 84 -2.04 -5.61 -21.01
N SER A 85 -0.87 -6.06 -21.48
CA SER A 85 -0.24 -7.29 -20.98
C SER A 85 0.17 -7.17 -19.52
N ILE A 86 0.73 -6.02 -19.13
CA ILE A 86 1.11 -5.73 -17.75
C ILE A 86 -0.12 -5.66 -16.86
N ARG A 87 -1.14 -4.89 -17.29
CA ARG A 87 -2.40 -4.76 -16.57
C ARG A 87 -3.07 -6.12 -16.34
N ASN A 88 -3.14 -6.97 -17.37
CA ASN A 88 -3.71 -8.30 -17.24
C ASN A 88 -2.90 -9.17 -16.26
N PHE A 89 -1.57 -9.17 -16.37
CA PHE A 89 -0.70 -9.88 -15.44
C PHE A 89 -0.94 -9.48 -13.97
N PHE A 90 -1.01 -8.18 -13.68
CA PHE A 90 -1.28 -7.71 -12.32
C PHE A 90 -2.72 -8.03 -11.87
N GLY A 91 -3.69 -7.99 -12.78
CA GLY A 91 -5.07 -8.42 -12.52
C GLY A 91 -5.14 -9.90 -12.13
N ASP A 92 -4.50 -10.77 -12.90
CA ASP A 92 -4.45 -12.22 -12.64
C ASP A 92 -3.76 -12.51 -11.29
N MET A 93 -2.64 -11.84 -11.01
CA MET A 93 -1.95 -11.96 -9.73
C MET A 93 -2.83 -11.50 -8.56
N GLN A 94 -3.58 -10.41 -8.72
CA GLN A 94 -4.48 -9.92 -7.68
C GLN A 94 -5.62 -10.89 -7.40
N VAL A 95 -6.21 -11.48 -8.44
CA VAL A 95 -7.25 -12.52 -8.32
C VAL A 95 -6.69 -13.76 -7.62
N LEU A 96 -5.52 -14.24 -8.04
CA LEU A 96 -4.85 -15.38 -7.41
C LEU A 96 -4.57 -15.14 -5.91
N ILE A 97 -4.06 -13.95 -5.57
CA ILE A 97 -3.78 -13.57 -4.19
C ILE A 97 -5.08 -13.52 -3.38
N SER A 98 -6.13 -12.86 -3.88
CA SER A 98 -7.44 -12.80 -3.21
C SER A 98 -8.02 -14.20 -3.02
N PHE A 99 -7.90 -15.05 -4.04
CA PHE A 99 -8.35 -16.43 -3.99
C PHE A 99 -7.63 -17.19 -2.87
N ILE A 100 -6.29 -17.28 -2.86
CA ILE A 100 -5.56 -18.11 -1.88
C ILE A 100 -5.77 -17.62 -0.44
N ARG A 101 -6.08 -16.34 -0.20
CA ARG A 101 -6.18 -15.72 1.14
C ARG A 101 -7.19 -16.35 2.11
N ALA A 102 -8.16 -17.11 1.64
CA ALA A 102 -9.07 -17.80 2.56
C ALA A 102 -8.31 -18.76 3.47
N ARG A 103 -8.66 -18.79 4.75
CA ARG A 103 -7.92 -19.52 5.80
C ARG A 103 -7.60 -20.98 5.42
N LYS A 104 -8.59 -21.71 4.87
CA LYS A 104 -8.43 -23.10 4.42
C LYS A 104 -7.42 -23.20 3.26
N ARG A 105 -7.51 -22.32 2.26
CA ARG A 105 -6.64 -22.30 1.07
C ARG A 105 -5.21 -21.86 1.40
N VAL A 106 -5.02 -20.90 2.31
CA VAL A 106 -3.70 -20.57 2.86
C VAL A 106 -3.08 -21.78 3.55
N ALA A 107 -3.84 -22.55 4.33
CA ALA A 107 -3.30 -23.72 5.01
C ALA A 107 -2.78 -24.78 4.01
N ILE A 108 -3.52 -25.03 2.93
CA ILE A 108 -3.09 -25.91 1.83
C ILE A 108 -1.80 -25.37 1.21
N PHE A 109 -1.77 -24.08 0.86
CA PHE A 109 -0.57 -23.44 0.30
C PHE A 109 0.67 -23.55 1.20
N LEU A 110 0.53 -23.34 2.51
CA LEU A 110 1.63 -23.50 3.45
C LEU A 110 2.08 -24.96 3.58
N GLY A 111 1.16 -25.92 3.41
CA GLY A 111 1.46 -27.35 3.35
C GLY A 111 2.27 -27.71 2.12
N GLU A 112 1.81 -27.29 0.93
CA GLU A 112 2.52 -27.53 -0.33
C GLU A 112 3.89 -26.87 -0.37
N GLN A 113 4.06 -25.69 0.24
CA GLN A 113 5.39 -25.09 0.37
C GLN A 113 6.38 -25.97 1.13
N LYS A 114 5.97 -26.61 2.22
CA LYS A 114 6.84 -27.49 2.99
C LYS A 114 7.20 -28.77 2.24
N LYS A 115 6.31 -29.24 1.35
CA LYS A 115 6.56 -30.41 0.50
C LYS A 115 7.53 -30.08 -0.64
N CYS A 116 7.25 -29.00 -1.39
CA CYS A 116 8.05 -28.60 -2.55
C CYS A 116 9.40 -27.99 -2.14
N TYR A 117 9.47 -27.33 -0.98
CA TYR A 117 10.65 -26.61 -0.51
C TYR A 117 10.97 -26.91 0.96
N PRO A 118 11.40 -28.14 1.29
CA PRO A 118 11.54 -28.60 2.68
C PRO A 118 12.63 -27.87 3.48
N HIS A 119 13.64 -27.33 2.80
CA HIS A 119 14.75 -26.61 3.45
C HIS A 119 14.55 -25.08 3.44
N ASP A 120 13.52 -24.59 2.76
CA ASP A 120 13.27 -23.16 2.66
C ASP A 120 12.37 -22.68 3.79
N ARG A 121 12.55 -21.41 4.14
CA ARG A 121 11.58 -20.71 4.98
C ARG A 121 10.24 -20.61 4.26
N VAL A 122 9.18 -20.97 4.97
CA VAL A 122 7.80 -20.77 4.52
C VAL A 122 7.48 -19.28 4.39
N LEU A 123 6.94 -18.89 3.24
CA LEU A 123 6.56 -17.52 2.92
C LEU A 123 5.04 -17.37 2.90
N ARG A 124 4.52 -16.29 3.48
CA ARG A 124 3.09 -15.95 3.36
C ARG A 124 2.88 -15.00 2.21
N ILE A 125 1.84 -15.25 1.41
CA ILE A 125 1.41 -14.33 0.36
C ILE A 125 1.08 -12.97 0.99
N LYS A 126 1.57 -11.92 0.35
CA LYS A 126 1.31 -10.53 0.70
C LYS A 126 0.24 -9.96 -0.22
N ASN A 127 -0.48 -8.95 0.24
CA ASN A 127 -1.42 -8.23 -0.60
C ASN A 127 -0.69 -7.25 -1.50
N PHE A 128 -1.29 -6.99 -2.65
CA PHE A 128 -1.05 -5.76 -3.38
C PHE A 128 -1.60 -4.59 -2.55
N SER A 129 -0.79 -3.55 -2.41
CA SER A 129 -1.25 -2.30 -1.81
C SER A 129 -1.98 -1.49 -2.87
N SER A 130 -3.10 -0.89 -2.49
CA SER A 130 -3.82 0.08 -3.33
C SER A 130 -3.12 1.45 -3.37
N THR A 131 -2.27 1.75 -2.38
CA THR A 131 -1.66 3.08 -2.21
C THR A 131 -0.16 3.11 -2.49
N CYS A 132 0.48 1.95 -2.64
CA CYS A 132 1.93 1.84 -2.82
C CYS A 132 2.28 0.65 -3.72
N TRP A 133 2.39 0.91 -5.01
CA TRP A 133 2.70 -0.05 -6.06
C TRP A 133 4.05 -0.75 -5.81
N SER A 134 5.02 -0.07 -5.21
CA SER A 134 6.32 -0.65 -4.83
C SER A 134 6.23 -1.72 -3.73
N LEU A 135 5.04 -2.08 -3.23
CA LEU A 135 4.82 -3.24 -2.36
C LEU A 135 4.36 -4.49 -3.12
N HIS A 136 4.03 -4.37 -4.41
CA HIS A 136 3.61 -5.49 -5.25
C HIS A 136 4.76 -6.46 -5.49
N ASP A 137 5.99 -5.95 -5.49
CA ASP A 137 7.25 -6.73 -5.57
C ASP A 137 7.29 -7.87 -4.55
N LYS A 138 6.86 -7.62 -3.31
CA LYS A 138 6.88 -8.60 -2.22
C LYS A 138 5.90 -9.73 -2.47
N ALA A 139 4.73 -9.40 -3.01
CA ALA A 139 3.72 -10.39 -3.33
C ALA A 139 4.15 -11.24 -4.54
N ILE A 140 4.65 -10.59 -5.60
CA ILE A 140 5.18 -11.28 -6.79
C ILE A 140 6.38 -12.15 -6.42
N SER A 141 7.29 -11.68 -5.56
CA SER A 141 8.44 -12.47 -5.14
C SER A 141 8.04 -13.74 -4.41
N VAL A 142 6.96 -13.75 -3.63
CA VAL A 142 6.48 -14.97 -2.96
C VAL A 142 5.95 -15.96 -3.99
N ILE A 143 5.13 -15.49 -4.93
CA ILE A 143 4.55 -16.33 -5.99
C ILE A 143 5.67 -16.92 -6.85
N HIS A 144 6.63 -16.10 -7.27
CA HIS A 144 7.76 -16.54 -8.09
C HIS A 144 8.65 -17.55 -7.34
N LYS A 145 9.02 -17.27 -6.08
CA LYS A 145 9.90 -18.18 -5.29
C LYS A 145 9.22 -19.49 -4.87
N LYS A 146 7.89 -19.52 -4.84
CA LYS A 146 7.08 -20.66 -4.38
C LYS A 146 6.12 -21.15 -5.46
N TYR A 147 6.50 -20.99 -6.72
CA TYR A 147 5.63 -21.22 -7.88
C TYR A 147 5.06 -22.64 -7.90
N ASP A 148 5.88 -23.67 -7.68
CA ASP A 148 5.41 -25.07 -7.70
C ASP A 148 4.39 -25.34 -6.59
N ALA A 149 4.60 -24.75 -5.41
CA ALA A 149 3.63 -24.85 -4.31
C ALA A 149 2.31 -24.13 -4.64
N VAL A 150 2.36 -23.01 -5.38
CA VAL A 150 1.15 -22.33 -5.87
C VAL A 150 0.41 -23.23 -6.85
N MET A 151 1.11 -23.81 -7.84
CA MET A 151 0.51 -24.69 -8.85
C MET A 151 -0.14 -25.92 -8.23
N ASN A 152 0.58 -26.63 -7.35
CA ASN A 152 0.03 -27.80 -6.64
C ASN A 152 -1.17 -27.43 -5.77
N THR A 153 -1.15 -26.26 -5.13
CA THR A 153 -2.29 -25.76 -4.37
C THR A 153 -3.51 -25.57 -5.26
N LEU A 154 -3.35 -24.94 -6.43
CA LEU A 154 -4.45 -24.72 -7.37
C LEU A 154 -4.99 -26.04 -7.93
N GLU A 155 -4.14 -27.01 -8.21
CA GLU A 155 -4.52 -28.34 -8.67
C GLU A 155 -5.35 -29.08 -7.61
N ILE A 156 -4.91 -29.08 -6.34
CA ILE A 156 -5.66 -29.63 -5.21
C ILE A 156 -7.01 -28.93 -5.08
N LEU A 157 -7.04 -27.61 -5.17
CA LEU A 157 -8.28 -26.84 -5.04
C LEU A 157 -9.24 -27.06 -6.21
N SER A 158 -8.73 -27.35 -7.40
CA SER A 158 -9.55 -27.64 -8.59
C SER A 158 -10.30 -28.97 -8.49
N THR A 159 -9.75 -29.93 -7.73
CA THR A 159 -10.32 -31.27 -7.52
C THR A 159 -11.10 -31.40 -6.20
N CYS A 160 -11.03 -30.39 -5.33
CA CYS A 160 -11.73 -30.37 -4.04
C CYS A 160 -13.23 -30.06 -4.21
N MET A 161 -14.10 -30.94 -3.70
CA MET A 161 -15.57 -30.76 -3.73
C MET A 161 -16.14 -29.83 -2.63
N ASP A 162 -15.29 -29.28 -1.75
CA ASP A 162 -15.71 -28.39 -0.65
C ASP A 162 -16.03 -26.98 -1.20
N ARG A 163 -17.28 -26.51 -1.03
CA ARG A 163 -17.78 -25.22 -1.54
C ARG A 163 -17.03 -24.01 -0.97
N ASP A 164 -16.38 -24.15 0.19
CA ASP A 164 -15.54 -23.09 0.80
C ASP A 164 -14.10 -23.04 0.23
N CYS A 165 -13.69 -24.09 -0.49
CA CYS A 165 -12.35 -24.25 -1.07
C CYS A 165 -12.37 -24.27 -2.61
N SER A 166 -13.54 -24.42 -3.21
CA SER A 166 -13.79 -24.55 -4.64
C SER A 166 -13.40 -23.32 -5.46
N SER A 167 -13.12 -23.54 -6.75
CA SER A 167 -12.96 -22.53 -7.81
C SER A 167 -14.16 -21.58 -7.99
N THR A 168 -15.31 -21.92 -7.39
CA THR A 168 -16.54 -21.11 -7.37
C THR A 168 -16.69 -20.21 -6.14
N ALA A 169 -15.75 -20.26 -5.19
CA ALA A 169 -15.79 -19.41 -4.00
C ALA A 169 -15.48 -17.94 -4.37
N LYS A 170 -16.38 -17.02 -4.02
CA LYS A 170 -16.20 -15.58 -4.28
C LYS A 170 -14.87 -15.07 -3.75
N ALA A 171 -14.12 -14.38 -4.60
CA ALA A 171 -13.07 -13.48 -4.16
C ALA A 171 -13.72 -12.40 -3.29
N TYR A 172 -13.31 -12.30 -2.02
CA TYR A 172 -13.70 -11.21 -1.15
C TYR A 172 -12.73 -10.04 -1.35
#